data_AF-A0A971AYH5-F1
#
_entry.id   AF-A0A971AYH5-F1
#
_cell.length_a   1.000
_cell.length_b   1.000
_cell.length_c   1.000
_cell.angle_alpha   90.00
_cell.angle_beta   90.00
_cell.angle_gamma   90.00
#
_symmetry.space_group_name_H-M   'P 1'
#
loop_
_entity.id
_entity.type
_entity.pdbx_description
1 polymer ?
#
loop_
_entity_poly.entity_id
_entity_poly.type
_entity_poly.pdbx_seq_one_letter_code
_entity_poly.pdbx_strand_id
1 'polypeptide(L)'
;MNAFRIVLSLALVALTARSAAAQSVQLPTLSSFRAGTAVSVPDRGSVYIGGINRAADGRNEFGTPLLPLRNRSIGSERSASSMWTSVYIHDFEAMDEALLSQARGSAYGVSQDRSSGPATRTVVGSREVPGSSRTAGTTWQARSTVPTSGPMSKSVAELRAERAGELQARTDEAERLFERGKTAEAAGKLTVARIYYQQASRRASGPLQEEILAQLRLVAAPTVAQR
;
A
#
# COMPACT_ATOMS: atom_id res chain seq x y z
N MET A 1 62.84 46.96 -15.99
CA MET A 1 62.74 45.97 -14.88
C MET A 1 61.37 45.95 -14.17
N ASN A 2 60.45 46.89 -14.41
CA ASN A 2 59.17 46.95 -13.69
C ASN A 2 58.07 46.04 -14.28
N ALA A 3 58.07 45.83 -15.61
CA ALA A 3 57.10 44.94 -16.27
C ALA A 3 57.26 43.47 -15.84
N PHE A 4 58.50 42.99 -15.67
CA PHE A 4 58.79 41.63 -15.24
C PHE A 4 58.33 41.36 -13.79
N ARG A 5 58.41 42.38 -12.92
CA ARG A 5 57.93 42.30 -11.53
C ARG A 5 56.40 42.22 -11.45
N ILE A 6 55.68 42.93 -12.32
CA ILE A 6 54.21 42.91 -12.39
C ILE A 6 53.70 41.58 -12.93
N VAL A 7 54.37 41.03 -13.96
CA VAL A 7 54.01 39.71 -14.50
C VAL A 7 54.28 38.60 -13.48
N LEU A 8 55.41 38.67 -12.76
CA LEU A 8 55.75 37.70 -11.72
C LEU A 8 54.78 37.76 -10.53
N SER A 9 54.35 38.96 -10.10
CA SER A 9 53.37 39.09 -9.02
C SER A 9 51.96 38.65 -9.45
N LEU A 10 51.55 38.92 -10.70
CA LEU A 10 50.29 38.43 -11.24
C LEU A 10 50.27 36.91 -11.36
N ALA A 11 51.39 36.31 -11.79
CA ALA A 11 51.56 34.86 -11.85
C ALA A 11 51.54 34.23 -10.44
N LEU A 12 52.13 34.90 -9.44
CA LEU A 12 52.13 34.44 -8.05
C LEU A 12 50.74 34.50 -7.40
N VAL A 13 49.93 35.51 -7.73
CA VAL A 13 48.53 35.63 -7.26
C VAL A 13 47.61 34.63 -7.98
N ALA A 14 47.86 34.34 -9.25
CA ALA A 14 47.13 33.30 -9.98
C ALA A 14 47.45 31.89 -9.42
N LEU A 15 48.65 31.67 -8.88
CA LEU A 15 49.07 30.38 -8.33
C LEU A 15 48.51 30.09 -6.91
N THR A 16 48.03 31.11 -6.19
CA THR A 16 47.46 30.96 -4.83
C THR A 16 45.93 30.90 -4.81
N ALA A 17 45.26 30.91 -5.96
CA ALA A 17 43.82 30.71 -6.08
C ALA A 17 43.43 29.26 -5.75
N ARG A 18 43.37 28.95 -4.46
CA ARG A 18 42.91 27.67 -3.93
C ARG A 18 41.39 27.62 -4.11
N SER A 19 40.92 26.74 -4.98
CA SER A 19 39.49 26.45 -5.14
C SER A 19 38.91 26.00 -3.79
N ALA A 20 38.04 26.82 -3.21
CA ALA A 20 37.32 26.50 -1.99
C ALA A 20 36.43 25.27 -2.26
N ALA A 21 36.77 24.13 -1.63
CA ALA A 21 35.96 22.93 -1.73
C ALA A 21 34.67 23.16 -0.93
N ALA A 22 33.56 23.37 -1.63
CA ALA A 22 32.24 23.44 -1.03
C ALA A 22 31.90 22.09 -0.40
N GLN A 23 31.74 22.05 0.92
CA GLN A 23 31.29 20.85 1.62
C GLN A 23 29.78 20.69 1.42
N SER A 24 29.38 19.75 0.56
CA SER A 24 27.98 19.35 0.43
C SER A 24 27.66 18.24 1.41
N VAL A 25 26.72 18.47 2.33
CA VAL A 25 26.14 17.41 3.15
C VAL A 25 25.06 16.72 2.31
N GLN A 26 25.29 15.45 1.94
CA GLN A 26 24.27 14.66 1.27
C GLN A 26 23.33 14.05 2.30
N LEU A 27 22.08 14.53 2.30
CA LEU A 27 21.00 13.92 3.07
C LEU A 27 20.24 12.91 2.19
N PRO A 28 19.74 11.80 2.78
CA PRO A 28 18.85 10.88 2.06
C PRO A 28 17.60 11.63 1.58
N THR A 29 17.38 11.67 0.28
CA THR A 29 16.16 12.21 -0.30
C THR A 29 15.17 11.06 -0.49
N LEU A 30 14.13 11.01 0.35
CA LEU A 30 13.07 10.00 0.26
C LEU A 30 11.91 10.55 -0.57
N SER A 31 11.56 9.86 -1.65
CA SER A 31 10.34 10.11 -2.43
C SER A 31 9.39 8.93 -2.22
N SER A 32 8.24 9.15 -1.58
CA SER A 32 7.20 8.11 -1.42
C SER A 32 5.88 8.55 -2.04
N PHE A 33 5.32 7.70 -2.89
CA PHE A 33 3.95 7.82 -3.38
C PHE A 33 3.05 6.87 -2.56
N ARG A 34 1.87 7.33 -2.15
CA ARG A 34 0.93 6.57 -1.31
C ARG A 34 -0.50 6.82 -1.79
N ALA A 35 -1.32 5.77 -1.78
CA ALA A 35 -2.77 5.87 -1.99
C ALA A 35 -3.50 5.13 -0.86
N GLY A 36 -4.42 5.82 -0.18
CA GLY A 36 -5.18 5.32 0.97
C GLY A 36 -6.66 5.16 0.63
N THR A 37 -6.97 4.27 -0.31
CA THR A 37 -8.34 4.05 -0.80
C THR A 37 -8.83 2.65 -0.43
N ALA A 38 -10.15 2.46 -0.41
CA ALA A 38 -10.78 1.16 -0.27
C ALA A 38 -11.22 0.64 -1.64
N VAL A 39 -10.86 -0.60 -1.96
CA VAL A 39 -11.22 -1.27 -3.22
C VAL A 39 -11.88 -2.61 -2.93
N SER A 40 -12.91 -2.96 -3.70
CA SER A 40 -13.50 -4.31 -3.68
C SER A 40 -12.73 -5.17 -4.70
N VAL A 41 -12.14 -6.27 -4.23
CA VAL A 41 -11.32 -7.18 -5.03
C VAL A 41 -12.01 -8.54 -5.04
N PRO A 42 -12.19 -9.19 -6.20
CA PRO A 42 -12.75 -10.55 -6.23
C PRO A 42 -11.76 -11.56 -5.66
N ASP A 43 -12.25 -12.74 -5.27
CA ASP A 43 -11.41 -13.81 -4.71
C ASP A 43 -10.34 -14.24 -5.71
N ARG A 44 -9.07 -14.20 -5.30
CA ARG A 44 -7.89 -14.41 -6.16
C ARG A 44 -7.77 -13.38 -7.29
N GLY A 45 -8.50 -12.27 -7.18
CA GLY A 45 -8.47 -11.15 -8.09
C GLY A 45 -7.33 -10.19 -7.80
N SER A 46 -7.14 -9.29 -8.75
CA SER A 46 -6.32 -8.10 -8.59
C SER A 46 -7.07 -6.87 -9.08
N VAL A 47 -6.86 -5.74 -8.43
CA VAL A 47 -7.45 -4.45 -8.81
C VAL A 47 -6.33 -3.41 -8.91
N TYR A 48 -6.40 -2.61 -9.98
CA TYR A 48 -5.54 -1.45 -10.16
C TYR A 48 -6.03 -0.31 -9.28
N ILE A 49 -5.20 0.14 -8.33
CA ILE A 49 -5.56 1.22 -7.40
C ILE A 49 -5.26 2.57 -8.03
N GLY A 50 -4.16 2.68 -8.76
CA GLY A 50 -3.77 3.92 -9.41
C GLY A 50 -2.28 3.99 -9.69
N GLY A 51 -1.83 5.15 -10.16
CA GLY A 51 -0.43 5.41 -10.44
C GLY A 51 -0.18 6.87 -10.78
N ILE A 52 1.10 7.24 -10.79
CA ILE A 52 1.56 8.57 -11.21
C ILE A 52 2.53 8.43 -12.38
N ASN A 53 2.31 9.25 -13.41
CA ASN A 53 3.21 9.41 -14.54
C ASN A 53 3.72 10.85 -14.51
N ARG A 54 5.04 11.02 -14.53
CA ARG A 54 5.71 12.32 -14.56
C ARG A 54 6.62 12.36 -15.77
N ALA A 55 6.57 13.46 -16.51
CA ALA A 55 7.50 13.74 -17.58
C ALA A 55 7.95 15.20 -17.46
N ALA A 56 9.23 15.45 -17.67
CA ALA A 56 9.79 16.79 -17.70
C ALA A 56 10.75 16.89 -18.87
N ASP A 57 10.53 17.85 -19.76
CA ASP A 57 11.43 18.15 -20.88
C ASP A 57 12.02 19.54 -20.66
N GLY A 58 13.33 19.67 -20.79
CA GLY A 58 14.07 20.90 -20.59
C GLY A 58 15.02 21.15 -21.74
N ARG A 59 15.03 22.37 -22.26
CA ARG A 59 16.01 22.83 -23.26
C ARG A 59 16.66 24.10 -22.74
N ASN A 60 17.98 24.10 -22.70
CA ASN A 60 18.76 25.28 -22.32
C ASN A 60 19.69 25.65 -23.47
N GLU A 61 19.76 26.94 -23.80
CA GLU A 61 20.60 27.43 -24.90
C GLU A 61 21.45 28.59 -24.44
N PHE A 62 22.75 28.48 -24.68
CA PHE A 62 23.72 29.53 -24.43
C PHE A 62 24.47 29.85 -25.74
N GLY A 63 24.42 31.10 -26.17
CA GLY A 63 25.14 31.55 -27.36
C GLY A 63 24.84 33.00 -27.69
N THR A 64 25.68 33.60 -28.54
CA THR A 64 25.46 34.95 -29.08
C THR A 64 24.43 34.92 -30.21
N PRO A 65 23.51 35.90 -30.27
CA PRO A 65 22.35 35.85 -31.18
C PRO A 65 22.67 35.86 -32.68
N LEU A 66 23.93 36.12 -33.06
CA LEU A 66 24.37 36.38 -34.44
C LEU A 66 25.36 35.35 -35.02
N LEU A 67 25.82 34.39 -34.22
CA LEU A 67 26.77 33.35 -34.67
C LEU A 67 26.09 31.98 -34.73
N PRO A 68 26.39 31.16 -35.77
CA PRO A 68 25.74 29.86 -35.98
C PRO A 68 26.17 28.78 -34.98
N LEU A 69 27.22 29.01 -34.18
CA LEU A 69 27.67 28.09 -33.14
C LEU A 69 26.99 28.43 -31.80
N ARG A 70 25.86 27.75 -31.52
CA ARG A 70 25.13 27.86 -30.25
C ARG A 70 25.33 26.59 -29.42
N ASN A 71 25.59 26.76 -28.13
CA ASN A 71 25.63 25.66 -27.18
C ASN A 71 24.20 25.36 -26.72
N ARG A 72 23.72 24.14 -26.96
CA ARG A 72 22.37 23.70 -26.55
C ARG A 72 22.47 22.45 -25.69
N SER A 73 21.72 22.45 -24.60
CA SER A 73 21.47 21.30 -23.75
C SER A 73 20.00 20.92 -23.84
N ILE A 74 19.72 19.64 -24.03
CA ILE A 74 18.37 19.09 -24.07
C ILE A 74 18.36 17.93 -23.07
N GLY A 75 17.40 17.94 -22.15
CA GLY A 75 17.17 16.88 -21.18
C GLY A 75 15.69 16.49 -21.17
N SER A 76 15.42 15.21 -20.96
CA SER A 76 14.08 14.68 -20.76
C SER A 76 14.10 13.69 -19.61
N GLU A 77 13.17 13.81 -18.67
CA GLU A 77 12.94 12.89 -17.57
C GLU A 77 11.53 12.28 -17.72
N ARG A 78 11.41 10.97 -17.53
CA ARG A 78 10.12 10.26 -17.53
C ARG A 78 10.11 9.27 -16.37
N SER A 79 9.04 9.28 -15.59
CA SER A 79 8.86 8.43 -14.41
C SER A 79 7.43 7.91 -14.36
N ALA A 80 7.25 6.62 -14.09
CA ALA A 80 5.96 5.99 -13.91
C ALA A 80 5.98 5.15 -12.63
N SER A 81 4.91 5.22 -11.84
CA SER A 81 4.72 4.40 -10.65
C SER A 81 3.26 3.94 -10.60
N SER A 82 3.03 2.66 -10.36
CA SER A 82 1.71 2.03 -10.33
C SER A 82 1.52 1.21 -9.07
N MET A 83 0.29 1.16 -8.56
CA MET A 83 -0.09 0.38 -7.40
C MET A 83 -1.25 -0.55 -7.75
N TRP A 84 -1.08 -1.83 -7.46
CA TRP A 84 -2.10 -2.86 -7.59
C TRP A 84 -2.23 -3.59 -6.26
N THR A 85 -3.42 -4.12 -6.00
CA THR A 85 -3.67 -5.00 -4.86
C THR A 85 -4.22 -6.31 -5.37
N SER A 86 -3.65 -7.40 -4.88
CA SER A 86 -4.12 -8.76 -5.13
C SER A 86 -4.48 -9.40 -3.80
N VAL A 87 -5.59 -10.13 -3.76
CA VAL A 87 -6.11 -10.73 -2.52
C VAL A 87 -6.23 -12.23 -2.71
N TYR A 88 -5.68 -12.99 -1.76
CA TYR A 88 -5.86 -14.43 -1.64
C TYR A 88 -6.55 -14.72 -0.32
N ILE A 89 -7.70 -15.39 -0.38
CA ILE A 89 -8.38 -15.91 0.80
C ILE A 89 -7.82 -17.29 1.06
N HIS A 90 -7.24 -17.47 2.25
CA HIS A 90 -6.72 -18.76 2.69
C HIS A 90 -7.80 -19.52 3.45
N ASP A 91 -8.01 -20.77 3.08
CA ASP A 91 -8.69 -21.75 3.93
C ASP A 91 -7.68 -22.29 4.93
N PHE A 92 -7.84 -21.95 6.20
CA PHE A 92 -6.89 -22.32 7.25
C PHE A 92 -6.99 -23.80 7.62
N GLU A 93 -8.15 -24.43 7.46
CA GLU A 93 -8.34 -25.84 7.85
C GLU A 93 -7.64 -26.76 6.85
N ALA A 94 -7.87 -26.55 5.55
CA ALA A 94 -7.18 -27.27 4.50
C ALA A 94 -5.65 -27.04 4.53
N MET A 95 -5.21 -25.84 4.91
CA MET A 95 -3.79 -25.53 5.04
C MET A 95 -3.14 -26.23 6.24
N ASP A 96 -3.83 -26.28 7.39
CA ASP A 96 -3.35 -26.98 8.58
C ASP A 96 -3.26 -28.49 8.32
N GLU A 97 -4.26 -29.09 7.66
CA GLU A 97 -4.20 -30.48 7.23
C GLU A 97 -3.02 -30.74 6.28
N ALA A 98 -2.79 -29.84 5.31
CA ALA A 98 -1.65 -29.95 4.40
C ALA A 98 -0.31 -29.85 5.16
N LEU A 99 -0.17 -28.91 6.09
CA LEU A 99 1.03 -28.78 6.95
C LEU A 99 1.23 -30.02 7.83
N LEU A 100 0.17 -30.57 8.41
CA LEU A 100 0.20 -31.81 9.19
C LEU A 100 0.57 -33.01 8.33
N SER A 101 0.02 -33.12 7.11
CA SER A 101 0.38 -34.19 6.17
C SER A 101 1.84 -34.10 5.72
N GLN A 102 2.35 -32.88 5.53
CA GLN A 102 3.73 -32.65 5.15
C GLN A 102 4.67 -32.96 6.31
N ALA A 103 4.33 -32.56 7.53
CA ALA A 103 5.09 -32.91 8.74
C ALA A 103 5.09 -34.43 8.98
N ARG A 104 3.94 -35.10 8.79
CA ARG A 104 3.84 -36.57 8.86
C ARG A 104 4.66 -37.26 7.77
N GLY A 105 4.63 -36.77 6.53
CA GLY A 105 5.45 -37.27 5.42
C GLY A 105 6.94 -37.05 5.65
N SER A 106 7.32 -35.92 6.26
CA SER A 106 8.72 -35.62 6.63
C SER A 106 9.20 -36.45 7.82
N ALA A 107 8.32 -36.83 8.75
CA ALA A 107 8.63 -37.75 9.84
C ALA A 107 8.78 -39.21 9.35
N TYR A 108 8.02 -39.60 8.31
CA TYR A 108 8.13 -40.92 7.68
C TYR A 108 9.39 -41.10 6.80
N GLY A 109 10.12 -40.02 6.50
CA GLY A 109 11.37 -40.06 5.71
C GLY A 109 12.66 -40.13 6.52
N VAL A 110 12.59 -40.10 7.87
CA VAL A 110 13.78 -40.12 8.75
C VAL A 110 13.85 -41.44 9.50
N SER A 111 14.06 -42.53 8.76
CA SER A 111 14.61 -43.80 9.26
C SER A 111 14.86 -44.75 8.08
N GLN A 112 15.72 -44.34 7.14
CA GLN A 112 16.33 -45.31 6.25
C GLN A 112 17.81 -44.98 6.05
N ASP A 113 18.59 -45.66 6.90
CA ASP A 113 19.92 -46.16 6.63
C ASP A 113 21.06 -45.15 6.44
N ARG A 114 21.73 -44.84 7.55
CA ARG A 114 23.15 -44.47 7.56
C ARG A 114 23.95 -45.52 8.34
N SER A 115 23.89 -46.76 7.87
CA SER A 115 24.86 -47.79 8.26
C SER A 115 25.47 -48.41 7.01
N SER A 116 26.40 -47.69 6.37
CA SER A 116 27.36 -48.28 5.43
C SER A 116 28.53 -47.33 5.14
N GLY A 117 29.62 -47.51 5.91
CA GLY A 117 31.01 -47.35 5.46
C GLY A 117 31.58 -45.94 5.17
N PRO A 118 32.91 -45.72 5.38
CA PRO A 118 33.57 -44.48 5.02
C PRO A 118 33.88 -44.50 3.51
N ALA A 119 33.02 -43.87 2.70
CA ALA A 119 33.30 -43.60 1.30
C ALA A 119 33.87 -42.18 1.15
N THR A 120 35.16 -42.13 0.86
CA THR A 120 35.94 -40.95 0.45
C THR A 120 35.18 -40.15 -0.62
N ARG A 121 34.78 -38.92 -0.28
CA ARG A 121 34.14 -37.99 -1.21
C ARG A 121 35.21 -37.32 -2.07
N THR A 122 35.58 -37.95 -3.18
CA THR A 122 36.36 -37.30 -4.23
C THR A 122 35.44 -36.32 -4.96
N VAL A 123 35.68 -35.02 -4.78
CA VAL A 123 35.06 -33.96 -5.59
C VAL A 123 35.71 -34.01 -6.97
N VAL A 124 35.05 -34.67 -7.92
CA VAL A 124 35.40 -34.63 -9.34
C VAL A 124 34.47 -33.64 -10.03
N GLY A 125 35.08 -32.66 -10.69
CA GLY A 125 34.43 -31.52 -11.32
C GLY A 125 33.46 -31.89 -12.44
N SER A 126 32.42 -31.07 -12.56
CA SER A 126 31.57 -30.96 -13.75
C SER A 126 31.62 -29.49 -14.15
N ARG A 127 32.51 -29.14 -15.08
CA ARG A 127 32.31 -29.09 -16.54
C ARG A 127 31.42 -27.90 -16.94
N GLU A 128 32.11 -26.85 -17.37
CA GLU A 128 31.56 -25.68 -18.05
C GLU A 128 30.77 -26.10 -19.29
N VAL A 129 29.58 -25.51 -19.46
CA VAL A 129 28.80 -25.58 -20.70
C VAL A 129 28.89 -24.20 -21.37
N PRO A 130 29.45 -24.08 -22.58
CA PRO A 130 29.51 -22.81 -23.28
C PRO A 130 28.20 -22.56 -24.04
N GLY A 131 27.76 -21.30 -24.00
CA GLY A 131 27.00 -20.62 -25.06
C GLY A 131 25.68 -21.25 -25.52
N SER A 132 24.56 -20.73 -25.03
CA SER A 132 23.36 -20.61 -25.86
C SER A 132 22.74 -19.23 -25.71
N SER A 133 22.54 -18.61 -26.86
CA SER A 133 21.95 -17.31 -27.08
C SER A 133 20.43 -17.36 -26.96
N ARG A 134 19.90 -16.41 -26.18
CA ARG A 134 18.58 -15.73 -26.28
C ARG A 134 17.43 -16.51 -26.94
N THR A 135 16.45 -16.87 -26.14
CA THR A 135 15.04 -16.61 -26.46
C THR A 135 14.36 -16.09 -25.20
N ALA A 136 13.88 -14.85 -25.26
CA ALA A 136 13.16 -14.18 -24.20
C ALA A 136 11.78 -14.82 -24.04
N GLY A 137 11.70 -15.84 -23.19
CA GLY A 137 10.46 -16.26 -22.55
C GLY A 137 10.41 -15.61 -21.18
N THR A 138 9.47 -14.69 -20.97
CA THR A 138 9.17 -14.08 -19.67
C THR A 138 8.67 -15.17 -18.72
N THR A 139 9.59 -15.90 -18.09
CA THR A 139 9.29 -16.72 -16.93
C THR A 139 9.15 -15.79 -15.74
N TRP A 140 7.90 -15.56 -15.32
CA TRP A 140 7.58 -15.06 -13.99
C TRP A 140 8.16 -16.03 -12.96
N GLN A 141 9.42 -15.82 -12.60
CA GLN A 141 9.97 -16.41 -11.39
C GLN A 141 9.28 -15.68 -10.24
N ALA A 142 8.29 -16.35 -9.65
CA ALA A 142 7.76 -16.02 -8.34
C ALA A 142 8.92 -16.11 -7.36
N ARG A 143 9.67 -15.00 -7.23
CA ARG A 143 10.57 -14.79 -6.11
C ARG A 143 9.65 -14.75 -4.90
N SER A 144 9.64 -15.84 -4.13
CA SER A 144 9.09 -15.88 -2.79
C SER A 144 9.85 -14.90 -1.92
N THR A 145 9.54 -13.61 -2.05
CA THR A 145 9.86 -12.63 -1.03
C THR A 145 9.00 -13.02 0.16
N VAL A 146 9.61 -13.72 1.13
CA VAL A 146 9.06 -13.80 2.47
C VAL A 146 8.73 -12.36 2.86
N PRO A 147 7.47 -12.00 3.11
CA PRO A 147 7.15 -10.65 3.54
C PRO A 147 7.88 -10.45 4.87
N THR A 148 8.85 -9.54 4.89
CA THR A 148 9.33 -8.97 6.15
C THR A 148 8.09 -8.44 6.85
N SER A 149 7.73 -9.09 7.96
CA SER A 149 6.60 -8.76 8.79
C SER A 149 6.70 -7.28 9.17
N GLY A 150 5.89 -6.44 8.52
CA GLY A 150 5.57 -5.12 9.01
C GLY A 150 4.88 -5.21 10.38
N PRO A 151 4.67 -4.07 11.08
CA PRO A 151 4.19 -4.05 12.46
C PRO A 151 2.98 -4.96 12.61
N MET A 152 3.03 -5.80 13.64
CA MET A 152 2.18 -6.98 13.84
C MET A 152 0.73 -6.73 13.42
N SER A 153 0.26 -7.51 12.45
CA SER A 153 -1.17 -7.63 12.17
C SER A 153 -1.89 -7.93 13.48
N LYS A 154 -2.85 -7.08 13.87
CA LYS A 154 -3.70 -7.27 15.06
C LYS A 154 -4.13 -8.73 15.15
N SER A 155 -4.06 -9.30 16.35
CA SER A 155 -4.48 -10.69 16.57
C SER A 155 -5.95 -10.84 16.16
N VAL A 156 -6.34 -12.02 15.66
CA VAL A 156 -7.74 -12.32 15.33
C VAL A 156 -8.65 -12.08 16.54
N ALA A 157 -8.15 -12.33 17.75
CA ALA A 157 -8.86 -12.04 19.00
C ALA A 157 -9.09 -10.52 19.18
N GLU A 158 -8.10 -9.69 18.87
CA GLU A 158 -8.17 -8.24 18.94
C GLU A 158 -9.14 -7.66 17.90
N LEU A 159 -9.12 -8.19 16.66
CA LEU A 159 -10.06 -7.81 15.61
C LEU A 159 -11.51 -8.17 15.96
N ARG A 160 -11.74 -9.31 16.64
CA ARG A 160 -13.09 -9.67 17.14
C ARG A 160 -13.54 -8.76 18.26
N ALA A 161 -12.65 -8.38 19.18
CA ALA A 161 -12.94 -7.44 20.25
C ALA A 161 -13.29 -6.05 19.71
N GLU A 162 -12.54 -5.56 18.72
CA GLU A 162 -12.80 -4.28 18.05
C GLU A 162 -14.17 -4.28 17.35
N ARG A 163 -14.48 -5.33 16.58
CA ARG A 163 -15.80 -5.45 15.93
C ARG A 163 -16.95 -5.58 16.94
N ALA A 164 -16.74 -6.28 18.06
CA ALA A 164 -17.74 -6.35 19.12
C ALA A 164 -18.02 -4.97 19.73
N GLY A 165 -16.97 -4.18 19.96
CA GLY A 165 -17.10 -2.78 20.42
C GLY A 165 -17.79 -1.88 19.39
N GLU A 166 -17.48 -2.03 18.10
CA GLU A 166 -18.15 -1.27 17.02
C GLU A 166 -19.64 -1.62 16.92
N LEU A 167 -20.01 -2.89 17.11
CA LEU A 167 -21.41 -3.32 17.12
C LEU A 167 -22.17 -2.73 18.31
N GLN A 168 -21.56 -2.76 19.50
CA GLN A 168 -22.12 -2.12 20.71
C GLN A 168 -22.30 -0.61 20.51
N ALA A 169 -21.30 0.08 19.97
CA ALA A 169 -21.40 1.52 19.72
C ALA A 169 -22.54 1.86 18.73
N ARG A 170 -22.76 1.01 17.72
CA ARG A 170 -23.86 1.16 16.75
C ARG A 170 -25.22 0.92 17.38
N THR A 171 -25.35 -0.08 18.27
CA THR A 171 -26.61 -0.32 18.98
C THR A 171 -26.94 0.84 19.90
N ASP A 172 -25.96 1.35 20.66
CA ASP A 172 -26.16 2.50 21.57
C ASP A 172 -26.57 3.76 20.80
N GLU A 173 -26.00 3.99 19.61
CA GLU A 173 -26.38 5.11 18.76
C GLU A 173 -27.82 4.96 18.24
N ALA A 174 -28.22 3.74 17.87
CA ALA A 174 -29.57 3.46 17.42
C ALA A 174 -30.61 3.71 18.53
N GLU A 175 -30.31 3.30 19.77
CA GLU A 175 -31.17 3.54 20.94
C GLU A 175 -31.32 5.04 21.22
N ARG A 176 -30.22 5.81 21.22
CA ARG A 176 -30.28 7.27 21.39
C ARG A 176 -31.14 7.94 20.31
N LEU A 177 -31.04 7.50 19.07
CA LEU A 177 -31.86 8.01 17.97
C LEU A 177 -33.34 7.63 18.15
N PHE A 178 -33.63 6.42 18.64
CA PHE A 178 -34.99 5.97 18.92
C PHE A 178 -35.66 6.81 20.00
N GLU A 179 -34.97 7.08 21.10
CA GLU A 179 -35.48 7.94 22.19
C GLU A 179 -35.69 9.40 21.73
N ARG A 180 -34.81 9.93 20.87
CA ARG A 180 -35.03 11.24 20.23
C ARG A 180 -36.25 11.24 19.30
N GLY A 181 -36.53 10.12 18.64
CA GLY A 181 -37.77 9.92 17.88
C GLY A 181 -39.00 10.02 18.78
N LYS A 182 -39.01 9.30 19.90
CA LYS A 182 -40.12 9.30 20.87
C LYS A 182 -40.39 10.67 21.48
N THR A 183 -39.33 11.40 21.83
CA THR A 183 -39.48 12.77 22.35
C THR A 183 -40.03 13.73 21.30
N ALA A 184 -39.64 13.58 20.03
CA ALA A 184 -40.21 14.36 18.94
C ALA A 184 -41.69 14.01 18.67
N GLU A 185 -42.06 12.74 18.81
CA GLU A 185 -43.45 12.27 18.71
C GLU A 185 -44.31 12.84 19.84
N ALA A 186 -43.83 12.78 21.09
CA ALA A 186 -44.51 13.37 22.25
C ALA A 186 -44.66 14.90 22.11
N ALA A 187 -43.73 15.56 21.44
CA ALA A 187 -43.81 16.98 21.10
C ALA A 187 -44.72 17.30 19.90
N GLY A 188 -45.39 16.30 19.31
CA GLY A 188 -46.27 16.45 18.15
C GLY A 188 -45.53 16.67 16.81
N LYS A 189 -44.21 16.53 16.77
CA LYS A 189 -43.37 16.77 15.58
C LYS A 189 -43.17 15.48 14.79
N LEU A 190 -44.24 14.95 14.22
CA LEU A 190 -44.27 13.64 13.54
C LEU A 190 -43.25 13.52 12.40
N THR A 191 -43.05 14.57 11.61
CA THR A 191 -42.04 14.57 10.52
C THR A 191 -40.61 14.39 11.06
N VAL A 192 -40.31 15.00 12.20
CA VAL A 192 -38.98 14.91 12.84
C VAL A 192 -38.80 13.54 13.49
N ALA A 193 -39.84 13.02 14.16
CA ALA A 193 -39.85 11.67 14.71
C ALA A 193 -39.58 10.61 13.63
N ARG A 194 -40.23 10.73 12.46
CA ARG A 194 -40.01 9.85 11.30
C ARG A 194 -38.54 9.83 10.85
N ILE A 195 -37.88 10.99 10.79
CA ILE A 195 -36.46 11.07 10.40
C ILE A 195 -35.59 10.32 11.42
N TYR A 196 -35.82 10.52 12.72
CA TYR A 196 -35.08 9.81 13.76
C TYR A 196 -35.30 8.31 13.71
N TYR A 197 -36.54 7.85 13.50
CA TYR A 197 -36.84 6.42 13.33
C TYR A 197 -36.19 5.83 12.07
N GLN A 198 -36.15 6.56 10.96
CA GLN A 198 -35.41 6.12 9.75
C GLN A 198 -33.91 6.01 10.00
N GLN A 199 -33.33 6.93 10.78
CA GLN A 199 -31.91 6.89 11.13
C GLN A 199 -31.62 5.72 12.07
N ALA A 200 -32.46 5.53 13.10
CA ALA A 200 -32.34 4.43 14.06
C ALA A 200 -32.49 3.06 13.36
N SER A 201 -33.43 2.90 12.43
CA SER A 201 -33.66 1.62 11.73
C SER A 201 -32.50 1.19 10.83
N ARG A 202 -31.65 2.13 10.40
CA ARG A 202 -30.44 1.86 9.60
C ARG A 202 -29.25 1.45 10.47
N ARG A 203 -29.27 1.77 11.77
CA ARG A 203 -28.19 1.51 12.72
C ARG A 203 -28.49 0.34 13.64
N ALA A 204 -29.76 0.09 13.94
CA ALA A 204 -30.23 -1.06 14.71
C ALA A 204 -30.18 -2.36 13.90
N SER A 205 -30.02 -3.48 14.62
CA SER A 205 -30.14 -4.83 14.09
C SER A 205 -30.94 -5.70 15.08
N GLY A 206 -31.51 -6.80 14.59
CA GLY A 206 -32.26 -7.74 15.41
C GLY A 206 -33.58 -7.15 15.96
N PRO A 207 -33.97 -7.46 17.21
CA PRO A 207 -35.31 -7.13 17.72
C PRO A 207 -35.59 -5.63 17.82
N LEU A 208 -34.58 -4.82 18.15
CA LEU A 208 -34.72 -3.36 18.23
C LEU A 208 -35.09 -2.75 16.86
N GLN A 209 -34.55 -3.31 15.77
CA GLN A 209 -34.86 -2.84 14.43
C GLN A 209 -36.34 -3.09 14.07
N GLU A 210 -36.89 -4.25 14.45
CA GLU A 210 -38.29 -4.59 14.23
C GLU A 210 -39.22 -3.64 14.97
N GLU A 211 -38.90 -3.30 16.23
CA GLU A 211 -39.63 -2.31 17.01
C GLU A 211 -39.62 -0.93 16.35
N ILE A 212 -38.44 -0.45 15.92
CA ILE A 212 -38.32 0.85 15.24
C ILE A 212 -39.13 0.87 13.94
N LEU A 213 -39.11 -0.21 13.17
CA LEU A 213 -39.87 -0.31 11.92
C LEU A 213 -41.38 -0.35 12.17
N ALA A 214 -41.83 -0.99 13.25
CA ALA A 214 -43.23 -0.96 13.67
C ALA A 214 -43.66 0.48 14.02
N GLN A 215 -42.86 1.21 14.80
CA GLN A 215 -43.13 2.61 15.14
C GLN A 215 -43.12 3.53 13.91
N LEU A 216 -42.17 3.31 13.00
CA LEU A 216 -42.09 4.07 11.76
C LEU A 216 -43.36 3.90 10.90
N ARG A 217 -43.98 2.71 10.87
CA ARG A 217 -45.24 2.48 10.16
C ARG A 217 -46.40 3.25 10.79
N LEU A 218 -46.45 3.34 12.12
CA LEU A 218 -47.49 4.11 12.83
C LEU A 218 -47.36 5.61 12.52
N VAL A 219 -46.15 6.15 12.56
CA VAL A 219 -45.88 7.58 12.28
C VAL A 219 -45.94 7.92 10.78
N ALA A 220 -45.71 6.95 9.90
CA ALA A 220 -45.77 7.14 8.44
C ALA A 220 -47.19 6.99 7.88
N ALA A 221 -48.14 6.41 8.62
CA ALA A 221 -49.54 6.39 8.21
C ALA A 221 -50.05 7.84 8.12
N PRO A 222 -50.42 8.33 6.93
CA PRO A 222 -50.75 9.74 6.75
C PRO A 222 -52.01 10.10 7.52
N THR A 223 -51.97 11.21 8.26
CA THR A 223 -53.14 12.00 8.64
C THR A 223 -53.79 12.52 7.35
N VAL A 224 -54.62 11.70 6.70
CA VAL A 224 -55.45 12.08 5.53
C VAL A 224 -56.74 12.80 5.97
N ALA A 225 -56.93 13.03 7.27
CA ALA A 225 -58.07 13.78 7.77
C ALA A 225 -57.70 15.24 8.04
N GLN A 226 -58.50 16.15 7.48
CA GLN A 226 -58.59 17.60 7.71
C GLN A 226 -57.80 18.51 6.73
N ARG A 227 -58.38 18.66 5.53
CA ARG A 227 -58.60 19.97 4.92
C ARG A 227 -60.08 20.17 4.71
#